data_AF-A0A1V0RR43-F1
#
_entry.id   AF-A0A1V0RR43-F1
#
_cell.length_a   1.000
_cell.length_b   1.000
_cell.length_c   1.000
_cell.angle_alpha   90.00
_cell.angle_beta   90.00
_cell.angle_gamma   90.00
#
_symmetry.space_group_name_H-M   'P 1'
#
loop_
_entity.id
_entity.type
_entity.pdbx_description
1 polymer ?
#
loop_
_entity_poly.entity_id
_entity_poly.type
_entity_poly.pdbx_seq_one_letter_code
_entity_poly.pdbx_strand_id
1 'polypeptide(L)'
;MVAGVELPINLNASANQMAQTIFGDGVQVVNASYTGDRDSSGIYSNGNAISPGVVPSDSGVLFSTGDLRGFTNSNFFQSNLSASTTTTSSGPNGVADFNAAAGAQTFDASYLDVDFIPTGDVMTMQFVFASEEYPEFAVGAFQDFFGVWVNGSLVPLSVGDGDIDPNNLNSGSNGNLFIDNTQDQFNTEMDGFTVTLTLTIPVNSGEVNSIRIGIADVTDANYDSTVLIAADSVQTTLVAMNDTTTLFPDGTRILDLLSNDVNNTAGTLTITHINGKAVVAGGIVTLNSGQQILLNADGTIEIIGDGDTEVFNFTYEVQSSTGQTDIGFVTVNSVPCFVAGTMIRTPKGEVPVDRLQPGDLVVTQDDGAQPLRWIGRRRVAAVGDFAPIRIASDTFGRHRALLLSPLHRVLIRDSLAELLFGEREVLIAARDLVNGRSVQRIEGGEVEYVHILFDRHQVVFSEGLPTESFLPGPQTTRSFESEIVAEICALFPEIDPETGAGYSPAARRMLKSYEARLLVAQGVAA
;
A
#
# COMPACT_ATOMS: atom_id res chain seq x y z
N MET A 1 25.16 -9.77 -8.92
CA MET A 1 25.59 -11.18 -8.98
C MET A 1 26.36 -11.56 -7.74
N VAL A 2 25.66 -12.17 -6.78
CA VAL A 2 26.21 -12.86 -5.62
C VAL A 2 26.30 -14.36 -5.91
N ALA A 3 27.10 -15.09 -5.13
CA ALA A 3 27.17 -16.55 -5.26
C ALA A 3 25.92 -17.19 -4.62
N GLY A 4 25.42 -18.25 -5.25
CA GLY A 4 24.39 -19.10 -4.68
C GLY A 4 24.91 -19.86 -3.47
N VAL A 5 24.17 -19.79 -2.36
CA VAL A 5 24.38 -20.62 -1.17
C VAL A 5 23.05 -21.21 -0.74
N GLU A 6 22.97 -22.54 -0.64
CA GLU A 6 21.72 -23.21 -0.25
C GLU A 6 21.28 -22.81 1.16
N LEU A 7 20.05 -22.32 1.26
CA LEU A 7 19.37 -22.05 2.52
C LEU A 7 19.06 -23.39 3.21
N PRO A 8 19.47 -23.60 4.47
CA PRO A 8 19.12 -24.81 5.20
C PRO A 8 17.60 -24.87 5.48
N ILE A 9 16.90 -25.78 4.79
CA ILE A 9 15.45 -25.98 4.91
C ILE A 9 15.14 -27.40 5.42
N ASN A 10 14.40 -27.49 6.52
CA ASN A 10 13.85 -28.74 7.02
C ASN A 10 12.48 -29.04 6.37
N LEU A 11 12.49 -29.77 5.26
CA LEU A 11 11.30 -30.21 4.52
C LEU A 11 10.50 -31.32 5.24
N ASN A 12 11.01 -31.86 6.34
CA ASN A 12 10.31 -32.88 7.13
C ASN A 12 9.62 -32.28 8.37
N ALA A 13 9.51 -30.95 8.45
CA ALA A 13 8.82 -30.28 9.54
C ALA A 13 7.33 -30.66 9.55
N SER A 14 6.84 -31.08 10.70
CA SER A 14 5.39 -31.27 10.90
C SER A 14 4.67 -29.92 10.94
N ALA A 15 3.37 -29.92 10.65
CA ALA A 15 2.53 -28.72 10.77
C ALA A 15 2.62 -28.06 12.15
N ASN A 16 2.67 -28.86 13.22
CA ASN A 16 2.84 -28.34 14.58
C ASN A 16 4.21 -27.68 14.80
N GLN A 17 5.28 -28.20 14.20
CA GLN A 17 6.61 -27.57 14.26
C GLN A 17 6.62 -26.25 13.48
N MET A 18 5.99 -26.22 12.30
CA MET A 18 5.86 -24.99 11.50
C MET A 18 5.06 -23.92 12.26
N ALA A 19 3.89 -24.28 12.80
CA ALA A 19 3.09 -23.38 13.63
C ALA A 19 3.89 -22.87 14.85
N GLN A 20 4.53 -23.76 15.60
CA GLN A 20 5.37 -23.36 16.75
C GLN A 20 6.58 -22.50 16.38
N THR A 21 7.01 -22.52 15.11
CA THR A 21 8.12 -21.68 14.65
C THR A 21 7.69 -20.25 14.43
N ILE A 22 6.49 -20.02 13.86
CA ILE A 22 6.02 -18.67 13.50
C ILE A 22 5.22 -17.99 14.61
N PHE A 23 4.53 -18.76 15.46
CA PHE A 23 3.75 -18.24 16.59
C PHE A 23 4.64 -17.89 17.79
N GLY A 24 4.67 -16.60 18.11
CA GLY A 24 5.50 -16.03 19.15
C GLY A 24 4.74 -15.67 20.43
N ASP A 25 5.26 -14.64 21.10
CA ASP A 25 4.79 -14.22 22.42
C ASP A 25 3.30 -13.82 22.44
N GLY A 26 2.61 -14.25 23.49
CA GLY A 26 1.20 -13.91 23.68
C GLY A 26 0.21 -14.75 22.87
N VAL A 27 0.68 -15.78 22.15
CA VAL A 27 -0.19 -16.69 21.41
C VAL A 27 0.12 -18.15 21.72
N GLN A 28 -0.92 -18.93 22.01
CA GLN A 28 -0.82 -20.36 22.26
C GLN A 28 -1.35 -21.16 21.07
N VAL A 29 -0.49 -21.93 20.40
CA VAL A 29 -0.90 -22.90 19.38
C VAL A 29 -1.68 -24.05 20.05
N VAL A 30 -2.86 -24.37 19.52
CA VAL A 30 -3.71 -25.48 19.96
C VAL A 30 -3.45 -26.71 19.10
N ASN A 31 -3.53 -26.57 17.78
CA ASN A 31 -3.23 -27.62 16.82
C ASN A 31 -2.94 -27.01 15.44
N ALA A 32 -2.22 -27.74 14.60
CA ALA A 32 -1.95 -27.33 13.23
C ALA A 32 -2.03 -28.52 12.26
N SER A 33 -2.43 -28.22 11.02
CA SER A 33 -2.41 -29.13 9.89
C SER A 33 -1.89 -28.44 8.65
N TYR A 34 -1.13 -29.16 7.83
CA TYR A 34 -0.60 -28.67 6.57
C TYR A 34 -1.22 -29.44 5.41
N THR A 35 -1.51 -28.72 4.33
CA THR A 35 -1.97 -29.28 3.06
C THR A 35 -1.14 -28.70 1.93
N GLY A 36 -0.57 -29.57 1.10
CA GLY A 36 0.27 -29.21 -0.04
C GLY A 36 1.26 -30.33 -0.35
N ASP A 37 2.14 -30.13 -1.33
CA ASP A 37 3.27 -31.04 -1.52
C ASP A 37 4.20 -30.99 -0.30
N ARG A 38 4.85 -32.11 0.00
CA ARG A 38 5.82 -32.21 1.09
C ARG A 38 7.07 -31.37 0.84
N ASP A 39 7.41 -31.12 -0.43
CA ASP A 39 8.59 -30.35 -0.82
C ASP A 39 8.26 -28.84 -0.96
N SER A 40 6.99 -28.45 -0.82
CA SER A 40 6.49 -27.06 -0.90
C SER A 40 6.40 -26.34 0.45
N SER A 41 6.79 -26.98 1.55
CA SER A 41 6.84 -26.34 2.88
C SER A 41 8.05 -26.77 3.69
N GLY A 42 8.51 -25.90 4.59
CA GLY A 42 9.62 -26.24 5.46
C GLY A 42 10.01 -25.13 6.42
N ILE A 43 10.85 -25.48 7.39
CA ILE A 43 11.45 -24.52 8.32
C ILE A 43 12.86 -24.17 7.84
N TYR A 44 13.13 -22.89 7.59
CA TYR A 44 14.49 -22.43 7.29
C TYR A 44 15.24 -22.01 8.55
N SER A 45 16.57 -22.00 8.47
CA SER A 45 17.46 -21.56 9.55
C SER A 45 18.74 -20.91 9.01
N ASN A 46 19.40 -20.09 9.83
CA ASN A 46 20.56 -19.28 9.45
C ASN A 46 20.26 -18.31 8.30
N GLY A 47 19.00 -17.90 8.14
CA GLY A 47 18.56 -17.08 7.02
C GLY A 47 19.33 -15.77 6.92
N ASN A 48 19.58 -15.09 8.04
CA ASN A 48 20.26 -13.79 8.03
C ASN A 48 21.72 -13.90 7.58
N ALA A 49 22.34 -15.06 7.79
CA ALA A 49 23.71 -15.33 7.34
C ALA A 49 23.77 -15.77 5.88
N ILE A 50 22.75 -16.49 5.39
CA ILE A 50 22.77 -17.15 4.08
C ILE A 50 22.10 -16.31 2.99
N SER A 51 20.95 -15.70 3.28
CA SER A 51 20.20 -14.87 2.31
C SER A 51 19.79 -13.53 2.94
N PRO A 52 20.76 -12.70 3.36
CA PRO A 52 20.49 -11.41 3.99
C PRO A 52 19.69 -10.50 3.06
N GLY A 53 18.67 -9.84 3.62
CA GLY A 53 17.77 -8.95 2.89
C GLY A 53 16.58 -9.65 2.22
N VAL A 54 16.67 -10.96 1.94
CA VAL A 54 15.55 -11.74 1.38
C VAL A 54 14.70 -12.37 2.47
N VAL A 55 15.34 -12.98 3.48
CA VAL A 55 14.59 -13.59 4.59
C VAL A 55 14.09 -12.51 5.57
N PRO A 56 12.89 -12.66 6.14
CA PRO A 56 12.37 -11.72 7.11
C PRO A 56 12.97 -11.89 8.53
N SER A 57 13.60 -13.03 8.82
CA SER A 57 14.36 -13.25 10.06
C SER A 57 15.36 -14.40 9.91
N ASP A 58 16.07 -14.78 10.99
CA ASP A 58 17.10 -15.83 10.91
C ASP A 58 16.53 -17.26 10.77
N SER A 59 15.27 -17.44 11.14
CA SER A 59 14.56 -18.72 11.09
C SER A 59 13.09 -18.45 10.81
N GLY A 60 12.39 -19.39 10.19
CA GLY A 60 10.98 -19.20 9.88
C GLY A 60 10.41 -20.32 9.05
N VAL A 61 9.24 -20.11 8.46
CA VAL A 61 8.55 -21.10 7.62
C VAL A 61 8.46 -20.58 6.20
N LEU A 62 8.66 -21.46 5.22
CA LEU A 62 8.37 -21.18 3.81
C LEU A 62 7.14 -21.97 3.35
N PHE A 63 6.35 -21.34 2.47
CA PHE A 63 5.42 -22.03 1.58
C PHE A 63 5.74 -21.63 0.15
N SER A 64 5.70 -22.59 -0.77
CA SER A 64 5.94 -22.34 -2.19
C SER A 64 4.88 -23.01 -3.04
N THR A 65 4.61 -22.45 -4.20
CA THR A 65 3.82 -23.14 -5.23
C THR A 65 4.63 -24.18 -5.98
N GLY A 66 5.97 -24.15 -5.86
CA GLY A 66 6.89 -25.17 -6.33
C GLY A 66 7.63 -25.91 -5.20
N ASP A 67 8.88 -26.28 -5.47
CA ASP A 67 9.80 -27.03 -4.64
C ASP A 67 10.81 -26.09 -3.96
N LEU A 68 10.79 -26.06 -2.63
CA LEU A 68 11.65 -25.17 -1.84
C LEU A 68 13.15 -25.42 -2.01
N ARG A 69 13.58 -26.57 -2.55
CA ARG A 69 14.99 -26.81 -2.90
C ARG A 69 15.45 -25.90 -4.04
N GLY A 70 14.51 -25.35 -4.82
CA GLY A 70 14.75 -24.37 -5.85
C GLY A 70 14.78 -22.93 -5.35
N PHE A 71 14.48 -22.63 -4.08
CA PHE A 71 14.46 -21.24 -3.61
C PHE A 71 15.84 -20.57 -3.60
N THR A 72 16.89 -21.37 -3.38
CA THR A 72 18.31 -20.98 -3.42
C THR A 72 19.12 -22.11 -4.04
N ASN A 73 20.29 -21.82 -4.61
CA ASN A 73 21.15 -22.82 -5.22
C ASN A 73 22.57 -22.85 -4.63
N SER A 74 23.42 -23.77 -5.10
CA SER A 74 24.82 -23.93 -4.68
C SER A 74 25.85 -23.53 -5.74
N ASN A 75 25.46 -22.71 -6.73
CA ASN A 75 26.33 -22.22 -7.79
C ASN A 75 27.21 -21.06 -7.31
N PHE A 76 28.52 -21.28 -7.35
CA PHE A 76 29.53 -20.32 -6.90
C PHE A 76 29.61 -19.01 -7.73
N PHE A 77 28.93 -18.91 -8.87
CA PHE A 77 29.04 -17.79 -9.80
C PHE A 77 27.82 -16.88 -9.83
N GLN A 78 26.62 -17.41 -9.60
CA GLN A 78 25.36 -16.66 -9.70
C GLN A 78 24.26 -17.33 -8.86
N SER A 79 23.41 -16.52 -8.22
CA SER A 79 22.35 -16.97 -7.30
C SER A 79 20.97 -17.11 -7.94
N ASN A 80 20.80 -16.63 -9.17
CA ASN A 80 19.63 -16.83 -9.99
C ASN A 80 20.10 -17.38 -11.36
N LEU A 81 19.73 -18.63 -11.64
CA LEU A 81 20.20 -19.42 -12.76
C LEU A 81 19.26 -19.33 -13.96
N SER A 82 17.99 -18.98 -13.72
CA SER A 82 16.93 -19.06 -14.70
C SER A 82 15.81 -18.09 -14.33
N ALA A 83 15.55 -17.11 -15.21
CA ALA A 83 14.45 -16.15 -15.09
C ALA A 83 13.05 -16.74 -15.38
N SER A 84 12.86 -18.04 -15.09
CA SER A 84 11.67 -18.83 -15.43
C SER A 84 11.66 -20.16 -14.67
N THR A 85 12.13 -20.16 -13.43
CA THR A 85 12.18 -21.38 -12.64
C THR A 85 10.75 -21.82 -12.30
N THR A 86 10.34 -22.96 -12.86
CA THR A 86 9.10 -23.65 -12.52
C THR A 86 9.45 -25.04 -12.03
N THR A 87 8.97 -25.40 -10.86
CA THR A 87 9.11 -26.74 -10.31
C THR A 87 7.75 -27.33 -9.99
N THR A 88 7.56 -28.61 -10.30
CA THR A 88 6.24 -29.23 -10.14
C THR A 88 5.91 -29.44 -8.67
N SER A 89 4.76 -28.94 -8.23
CA SER A 89 4.11 -29.30 -6.97
C SER A 89 2.95 -30.28 -7.23
N SER A 90 2.46 -30.91 -6.17
CA SER A 90 1.27 -31.76 -6.18
C SER A 90 0.19 -31.27 -5.21
N GLY A 91 0.20 -29.96 -4.92
CA GLY A 91 -0.80 -29.29 -4.09
C GLY A 91 -2.23 -29.43 -4.65
N PRO A 92 -3.26 -29.30 -3.81
CA PRO A 92 -4.63 -29.36 -4.28
C PRO A 92 -4.99 -28.16 -5.18
N ASN A 93 -5.64 -28.46 -6.30
CA ASN A 93 -6.21 -27.46 -7.20
C ASN A 93 -7.61 -27.04 -6.77
N GLY A 94 -7.98 -25.79 -7.06
CA GLY A 94 -9.34 -25.29 -6.94
C GLY A 94 -9.85 -25.20 -5.49
N VAL A 95 -8.96 -24.91 -4.54
CA VAL A 95 -9.34 -24.71 -3.13
C VAL A 95 -10.27 -23.48 -3.06
N ALA A 96 -11.43 -23.65 -2.43
CA ALA A 96 -12.52 -22.67 -2.52
C ALA A 96 -12.15 -21.27 -2.04
N ASP A 97 -11.44 -21.17 -0.91
CA ASP A 97 -11.02 -19.87 -0.35
C ASP A 97 -10.02 -19.14 -1.27
N PHE A 98 -9.06 -19.88 -1.82
CA PHE A 98 -8.07 -19.37 -2.78
C PHE A 98 -8.75 -18.91 -4.08
N ASN A 99 -9.66 -19.72 -4.64
CA ASN A 99 -10.41 -19.32 -5.83
C ASN A 99 -11.27 -18.08 -5.61
N ALA A 100 -11.88 -17.96 -4.43
CA ALA A 100 -12.71 -16.82 -4.08
C ALA A 100 -11.87 -15.55 -3.94
N ALA A 101 -10.69 -15.64 -3.33
CA ALA A 101 -9.80 -14.50 -3.16
C ALA A 101 -9.11 -14.09 -4.48
N ALA A 102 -8.60 -15.05 -5.25
CA ALA A 102 -7.99 -14.79 -6.56
C ALA A 102 -9.00 -14.40 -7.65
N GLY A 103 -10.30 -14.66 -7.44
CA GLY A 103 -11.34 -14.44 -8.45
C GLY A 103 -11.22 -15.37 -9.68
N ALA A 104 -10.37 -16.39 -9.61
CA ALA A 104 -10.04 -17.31 -10.70
C ALA A 104 -9.77 -18.72 -10.15
N GLN A 105 -9.50 -19.68 -11.04
CA GLN A 105 -9.11 -21.02 -10.62
C GLN A 105 -7.65 -21.02 -10.18
N THR A 106 -7.39 -21.64 -9.02
CA THR A 106 -6.07 -21.76 -8.42
C THR A 106 -5.52 -23.18 -8.51
N PHE A 107 -4.19 -23.31 -8.47
CA PHE A 107 -3.46 -24.57 -8.60
C PHE A 107 -2.39 -24.71 -7.51
N ASP A 108 -2.01 -25.95 -7.24
CA ASP A 108 -0.82 -26.32 -6.45
C ASP A 108 -0.70 -25.67 -5.06
N ALA A 109 -1.85 -25.46 -4.41
CA ALA A 109 -1.89 -24.73 -3.14
C ALA A 109 -1.02 -25.38 -2.04
N SER A 110 -0.26 -24.55 -1.32
CA SER A 110 0.50 -24.90 -0.12
C SER A 110 0.02 -24.04 1.04
N TYR A 111 -0.59 -24.66 2.07
CA TYR A 111 -1.16 -23.92 3.18
C TYR A 111 -1.14 -24.64 4.53
N LEU A 112 -1.03 -23.83 5.58
CA LEU A 112 -1.07 -24.22 6.98
C LEU A 112 -2.34 -23.69 7.63
N ASP A 113 -3.11 -24.59 8.24
CA ASP A 113 -4.23 -24.27 9.12
C ASP A 113 -3.78 -24.42 10.57
N VAL A 114 -4.03 -23.40 11.40
CA VAL A 114 -3.67 -23.38 12.82
C VAL A 114 -4.84 -22.90 13.66
N ASP A 115 -5.18 -23.66 14.69
CA ASP A 115 -6.03 -23.20 15.79
C ASP A 115 -5.13 -22.64 16.90
N PHE A 116 -5.45 -21.47 17.44
CA PHE A 116 -4.65 -20.79 18.44
C PHE A 116 -5.49 -19.96 19.41
N ILE A 117 -4.93 -19.64 20.58
CA ILE A 117 -5.54 -18.78 21.59
C ILE A 117 -4.60 -17.58 21.84
N PRO A 118 -4.97 -16.36 21.39
CA PRO A 118 -4.19 -15.15 21.63
C PRO A 118 -4.54 -14.51 22.98
N THR A 119 -3.62 -13.69 23.50
CA THR A 119 -3.83 -12.90 24.72
C THR A 119 -4.21 -11.44 24.43
N GLY A 120 -3.92 -10.94 23.23
CA GLY A 120 -4.38 -9.63 22.74
C GLY A 120 -5.53 -9.75 21.74
N ASP A 121 -6.18 -8.61 21.46
CA ASP A 121 -7.25 -8.49 20.46
C ASP A 121 -6.73 -8.21 19.04
N VAL A 122 -5.43 -7.93 18.92
CA VAL A 122 -4.72 -7.72 17.66
C VAL A 122 -3.41 -8.48 17.70
N MET A 123 -3.07 -9.11 16.60
CA MET A 123 -1.79 -9.78 16.36
C MET A 123 -1.17 -9.29 15.05
N THR A 124 0.14 -9.42 14.92
CA THR A 124 0.82 -9.22 13.62
C THR A 124 1.28 -10.53 13.02
N MET A 125 1.71 -10.50 11.76
CA MET A 125 2.48 -11.56 11.12
C MET A 125 3.41 -10.94 10.08
N GLN A 126 4.70 -11.25 10.16
CA GLN A 126 5.71 -10.69 9.26
C GLN A 126 6.11 -11.71 8.20
N PHE A 127 6.22 -11.24 6.96
CA PHE A 127 6.54 -12.12 5.84
C PHE A 127 7.24 -11.39 4.69
N VAL A 128 7.91 -12.15 3.82
CA VAL A 128 8.40 -11.70 2.51
C VAL A 128 7.71 -12.54 1.44
N PHE A 129 7.25 -11.89 0.38
CA PHE A 129 6.74 -12.54 -0.83
C PHE A 129 7.79 -12.43 -1.94
N ALA A 130 8.17 -13.56 -2.53
CA ALA A 130 9.17 -13.65 -3.58
C ALA A 130 8.60 -14.45 -4.76
N SER A 131 8.93 -14.06 -5.99
CA SER A 131 8.35 -14.66 -7.19
C SER A 131 9.26 -14.53 -8.41
N GLU A 132 9.18 -15.55 -9.27
CA GLU A 132 9.72 -15.57 -10.65
C GLU A 132 8.81 -14.81 -11.64
N GLU A 133 7.63 -14.36 -11.22
CA GLU A 133 6.76 -13.52 -12.06
C GLU A 133 7.23 -12.07 -12.17
N TYR A 134 8.13 -11.65 -11.28
CA TYR A 134 8.74 -10.33 -11.35
C TYR A 134 9.86 -10.29 -12.40
N PRO A 135 10.11 -9.12 -13.02
CA PRO A 135 9.19 -8.00 -13.23
C PRO A 135 8.22 -8.21 -14.42
N GLU A 136 8.43 -9.23 -15.26
CA GLU A 136 7.81 -9.38 -16.58
C GLU A 136 6.29 -9.63 -16.55
N PHE A 137 5.78 -10.27 -15.50
CA PHE A 137 4.36 -10.60 -15.31
C PHE A 137 3.71 -9.83 -14.15
N ALA A 138 4.39 -8.82 -13.62
CA ALA A 138 3.88 -7.91 -12.60
C ALA A 138 2.58 -7.18 -13.00
N VAL A 139 2.17 -7.20 -14.27
CA VAL A 139 0.88 -6.65 -14.73
C VAL A 139 0.18 -7.70 -15.62
N GLY A 140 -0.59 -8.61 -15.02
CA GLY A 140 -1.23 -9.72 -15.74
C GLY A 140 -2.36 -10.41 -14.96
N ALA A 141 -3.00 -11.41 -15.57
CA ALA A 141 -4.10 -12.21 -14.98
C ALA A 141 -3.64 -13.59 -14.45
N PHE A 142 -2.33 -13.78 -14.35
CA PHE A 142 -1.66 -15.08 -14.15
C PHE A 142 -0.87 -15.14 -12.83
N GLN A 143 -1.32 -14.39 -11.82
CA GLN A 143 -0.48 -14.04 -10.68
C GLN A 143 -0.68 -14.94 -9.47
N ASP A 144 0.40 -15.47 -8.92
CA ASP A 144 0.36 -16.29 -7.72
C ASP A 144 -0.18 -15.52 -6.54
N PHE A 145 -1.08 -16.16 -5.80
CA PHE A 145 -1.84 -15.53 -4.75
C PHE A 145 -1.37 -16.02 -3.38
N PHE A 146 -0.90 -15.09 -2.54
CA PHE A 146 -0.71 -15.34 -1.11
C PHE A 146 -1.90 -14.80 -0.30
N GLY A 147 -2.48 -15.65 0.54
CA GLY A 147 -3.66 -15.33 1.33
C GLY A 147 -3.55 -15.77 2.78
N VAL A 148 -4.18 -14.97 3.64
CA VAL A 148 -4.28 -15.23 5.08
C VAL A 148 -5.73 -15.06 5.50
N TRP A 149 -6.34 -16.10 6.04
CA TRP A 149 -7.72 -16.05 6.53
C TRP A 149 -7.75 -16.25 8.02
N VAL A 150 -8.45 -15.39 8.74
CA VAL A 150 -8.64 -15.52 10.18
C VAL A 150 -10.13 -15.63 10.48
N ASN A 151 -10.51 -16.67 11.22
CA ASN A 151 -11.90 -17.01 11.50
C ASN A 151 -12.77 -17.05 10.23
N GLY A 152 -12.19 -17.53 9.13
CA GLY A 152 -12.83 -17.64 7.81
C GLY A 152 -12.90 -16.35 6.99
N SER A 153 -12.33 -15.24 7.46
CA SER A 153 -12.29 -13.96 6.73
C SER A 153 -10.89 -13.67 6.21
N LEU A 154 -10.76 -13.33 4.92
CA LEU A 154 -9.48 -12.92 4.34
C LEU A 154 -8.99 -11.63 5.01
N VAL A 155 -7.71 -11.59 5.38
CA VAL A 155 -7.04 -10.41 5.92
C VAL A 155 -6.33 -9.70 4.76
N PRO A 156 -6.76 -8.48 4.38
CA PRO A 156 -6.11 -7.74 3.32
C PRO A 156 -4.79 -7.12 3.80
N LEU A 157 -3.85 -6.95 2.88
CA LEU A 157 -2.70 -6.09 3.08
C LEU A 157 -3.17 -4.64 3.23
N SER A 158 -2.52 -3.85 4.09
CA SER A 158 -2.94 -2.46 4.34
C SER A 158 -2.52 -1.47 3.26
N VAL A 159 -1.77 -1.92 2.24
CA VAL A 159 -1.26 -1.09 1.14
C VAL A 159 -1.91 -1.47 -0.20
N GLY A 160 -2.10 -0.46 -1.05
CA GLY A 160 -2.55 -0.63 -2.43
C GLY A 160 -3.97 -1.20 -2.61
N ASP A 161 -4.11 -2.23 -3.44
CA ASP A 161 -5.41 -2.87 -3.68
C ASP A 161 -5.87 -3.78 -2.53
N GLY A 162 -4.93 -4.25 -1.72
CA GLY A 162 -5.14 -5.12 -0.55
C GLY A 162 -4.67 -6.55 -0.80
N ASP A 163 -4.31 -6.88 -2.03
CA ASP A 163 -3.85 -8.19 -2.43
C ASP A 163 -2.33 -8.31 -2.22
N ILE A 164 -1.84 -9.54 -2.07
CA ILE A 164 -0.43 -9.83 -1.89
C ILE A 164 0.03 -10.61 -3.12
N ASP A 165 0.28 -9.86 -4.18
CA ASP A 165 0.62 -10.35 -5.51
C ASP A 165 1.57 -9.39 -6.24
N PRO A 166 2.16 -9.83 -7.37
CA PRO A 166 3.00 -8.99 -8.21
C PRO A 166 2.33 -7.74 -8.80
N ASN A 167 1.01 -7.68 -8.95
CA ASN A 167 0.29 -6.50 -9.45
C ASN A 167 0.23 -5.38 -8.42
N ASN A 168 0.08 -5.73 -7.14
CA ASN A 168 0.07 -4.76 -6.07
C ASN A 168 1.49 -4.33 -5.69
N LEU A 169 2.48 -5.23 -5.71
CA LEU A 169 3.81 -5.05 -5.10
C LEU A 169 4.95 -5.12 -6.14
N ASN A 170 5.11 -4.09 -6.97
CA ASN A 170 6.14 -4.03 -8.00
C ASN A 170 6.76 -2.63 -8.16
N SER A 171 7.74 -2.48 -9.05
CA SER A 171 8.41 -1.20 -9.30
C SER A 171 7.47 -0.03 -9.67
N GLY A 172 6.30 -0.30 -10.27
CA GLY A 172 5.29 0.70 -10.65
C GLY A 172 4.12 0.84 -9.67
N SER A 173 3.98 -0.05 -8.70
CA SER A 173 2.92 -0.04 -7.68
C SER A 173 3.50 -0.46 -6.33
N ASN A 174 3.47 0.44 -5.35
CA ASN A 174 4.13 0.22 -4.05
C ASN A 174 5.64 -0.09 -4.17
N GLY A 175 6.34 0.52 -5.13
CA GLY A 175 7.74 0.18 -5.47
C GLY A 175 8.78 0.37 -4.38
N ASN A 176 8.45 1.11 -3.30
CA ASN A 176 9.27 1.14 -2.10
C ASN A 176 9.30 -0.21 -1.37
N LEU A 177 8.23 -0.98 -1.46
CA LEU A 177 8.10 -2.29 -0.82
C LEU A 177 8.64 -3.43 -1.68
N PHE A 178 9.09 -3.14 -2.90
CA PHE A 178 9.60 -4.11 -3.87
C PHE A 178 11.12 -4.02 -3.99
N ILE A 179 11.76 -5.18 -4.15
CA ILE A 179 13.19 -5.35 -4.39
C ILE A 179 13.37 -6.18 -5.66
N ASP A 180 14.04 -5.58 -6.65
CA ASP A 180 14.43 -6.23 -7.89
C ASP A 180 15.66 -7.12 -7.69
N ASN A 181 15.60 -8.36 -8.18
CA ASN A 181 16.70 -9.31 -8.15
C ASN A 181 17.11 -9.82 -9.54
N THR A 182 16.68 -9.18 -10.63
CA THR A 182 17.03 -9.54 -12.03
C THR A 182 18.53 -9.44 -12.37
N GLN A 183 19.35 -8.93 -11.46
CA GLN A 183 20.81 -8.85 -11.59
C GLN A 183 21.55 -9.75 -10.58
N ASP A 184 20.84 -10.72 -9.99
CA ASP A 184 21.27 -11.68 -8.99
C ASP A 184 21.98 -10.97 -7.82
N GLN A 185 21.34 -9.92 -7.31
CA GLN A 185 21.91 -9.08 -6.24
C GLN A 185 21.76 -9.75 -4.86
N PHE A 186 20.84 -10.70 -4.77
CA PHE A 186 20.48 -11.41 -3.56
C PHE A 186 20.55 -12.93 -3.76
N ASN A 187 20.74 -13.66 -2.66
CA ASN A 187 20.88 -15.11 -2.68
C ASN A 187 19.51 -15.80 -2.69
N THR A 188 18.82 -15.71 -3.83
CA THR A 188 17.58 -16.43 -4.14
C THR A 188 17.49 -16.58 -5.66
N GLU A 189 16.84 -17.65 -6.11
CA GLU A 189 16.53 -17.84 -7.53
C GLU A 189 15.47 -16.83 -8.01
N MET A 190 14.58 -16.38 -7.11
CA MET A 190 13.46 -15.49 -7.44
C MET A 190 13.91 -14.17 -8.06
N ASP A 191 13.27 -13.76 -9.15
CA ASP A 191 13.58 -12.54 -9.91
C ASP A 191 13.22 -11.24 -9.17
N GLY A 192 12.30 -11.31 -8.20
CA GLY A 192 11.97 -10.20 -7.32
C GLY A 192 11.34 -10.65 -6.01
N PHE A 193 11.38 -9.78 -5.01
CA PHE A 193 10.79 -10.04 -3.70
C PHE A 193 10.44 -8.74 -2.97
N THR A 194 9.65 -8.82 -1.91
CA THR A 194 9.27 -7.65 -1.12
C THR A 194 10.29 -7.36 -0.01
N VAL A 195 10.31 -6.13 0.50
CA VAL A 195 10.78 -5.90 1.88
C VAL A 195 9.94 -6.76 2.84
N THR A 196 10.37 -6.91 4.09
CA THR A 196 9.52 -7.57 5.09
C THR A 196 8.24 -6.76 5.29
N LEU A 197 7.11 -7.40 4.99
CA LEU A 197 5.75 -6.88 5.14
C LEU A 197 5.14 -7.39 6.44
N THR A 198 4.01 -6.79 6.82
CA THR A 198 3.25 -7.17 8.02
C THR A 198 1.77 -7.31 7.68
N LEU A 199 1.04 -8.17 8.40
CA LEU A 199 -0.42 -8.12 8.47
C LEU A 199 -0.84 -7.77 9.89
N THR A 200 -1.71 -6.77 10.05
CA THR A 200 -2.37 -6.47 11.33
C THR A 200 -3.72 -7.19 11.36
N ILE A 201 -3.85 -8.15 12.28
CA ILE A 201 -4.93 -9.13 12.27
C ILE A 201 -5.77 -8.96 13.55
N PRO A 202 -7.06 -8.59 13.43
CA PRO A 202 -7.99 -8.65 14.54
C PRO A 202 -8.28 -10.09 14.97
N VAL A 203 -8.26 -10.36 16.27
CA VAL A 203 -8.51 -11.69 16.85
C VAL A 203 -9.32 -11.60 18.14
N ASN A 204 -9.91 -12.72 18.54
CA ASN A 204 -10.69 -12.81 19.79
C ASN A 204 -9.76 -13.23 20.94
N SER A 205 -9.42 -12.29 21.83
CA SER A 205 -8.56 -12.58 22.98
C SER A 205 -9.17 -13.64 23.91
N GLY A 206 -8.36 -14.60 24.35
CA GLY A 206 -8.74 -15.66 25.29
C GLY A 206 -9.65 -16.75 24.70
N GLU A 207 -9.98 -16.68 23.41
CA GLU A 207 -10.80 -17.65 22.70
C GLU A 207 -10.00 -18.38 21.61
N VAL A 208 -10.49 -19.53 21.16
CA VAL A 208 -9.88 -20.24 20.03
C VAL A 208 -10.21 -19.48 18.74
N ASN A 209 -9.17 -19.05 18.04
CA ASN A 209 -9.22 -18.49 16.70
C ASN A 209 -8.64 -19.51 15.71
N SER A 210 -9.05 -19.44 14.45
CA SER A 210 -8.43 -20.18 13.37
C SER A 210 -7.71 -19.25 12.41
N ILE A 211 -6.53 -19.63 11.94
CA ILE A 211 -5.83 -18.97 10.85
C ILE A 211 -5.44 -19.98 9.77
N ARG A 212 -5.67 -19.60 8.52
CA ARG A 212 -5.12 -20.27 7.33
C ARG A 212 -4.11 -19.35 6.70
N ILE A 213 -2.92 -19.85 6.44
CA ILE A 213 -1.84 -19.13 5.75
C ILE A 213 -1.42 -19.95 4.56
N GLY A 214 -1.44 -19.41 3.35
CA GLY A 214 -0.96 -20.18 2.21
C GLY A 214 -0.87 -19.43 0.90
N ILE A 215 -0.31 -20.12 -0.07
CA ILE A 215 -0.02 -19.64 -1.42
C ILE A 215 -0.56 -20.63 -2.45
N ALA A 216 -0.98 -20.14 -3.61
CA ALA A 216 -1.42 -20.97 -4.73
C ALA A 216 -1.18 -20.25 -6.06
N ASP A 217 -0.93 -21.00 -7.13
CA ASP A 217 -0.82 -20.41 -8.46
C ASP A 217 -2.20 -19.99 -8.96
N VAL A 218 -2.27 -18.95 -9.81
CA VAL A 218 -3.52 -18.47 -10.39
C VAL A 218 -3.50 -18.58 -11.91
N THR A 219 -4.56 -19.17 -12.47
CA THR A 219 -4.81 -19.31 -13.91
C THR A 219 -3.90 -20.32 -14.63
N ASP A 220 -2.60 -20.34 -14.38
CA ASP A 220 -1.71 -21.42 -14.80
C ASP A 220 -0.72 -21.79 -13.68
N ALA A 221 0.11 -22.81 -13.87
CA ALA A 221 1.07 -23.32 -12.88
C ALA A 221 2.51 -23.10 -13.37
N ASN A 222 2.75 -22.01 -14.09
CA ASN A 222 4.07 -21.61 -14.55
C ASN A 222 4.61 -20.52 -13.62
N TYR A 223 5.92 -20.56 -13.34
CA TYR A 223 6.64 -19.69 -12.41
C TYR A 223 6.31 -19.99 -10.95
N ASP A 224 7.34 -20.22 -10.14
CA ASP A 224 7.13 -20.51 -8.73
C ASP A 224 7.14 -19.20 -7.92
N SER A 225 6.20 -19.08 -6.98
CA SER A 225 6.26 -18.08 -5.91
C SER A 225 6.52 -18.73 -4.56
N THR A 226 7.11 -17.96 -3.67
CA THR A 226 7.47 -18.40 -2.32
C THR A 226 7.18 -17.30 -1.31
N VAL A 227 6.45 -17.65 -0.26
CA VAL A 227 6.29 -16.80 0.93
C VAL A 227 7.20 -17.30 2.05
N LEU A 228 7.90 -16.37 2.69
CA LEU A 228 8.74 -16.60 3.85
C LEU A 228 8.11 -15.90 5.05
N ILE A 229 7.82 -16.63 6.12
CA ILE A 229 7.21 -16.09 7.35
C ILE A 229 8.27 -16.08 8.44
N ALA A 230 8.44 -14.95 9.12
CA ALA A 230 9.43 -14.83 10.19
C ALA A 230 9.03 -15.65 11.42
N ALA A 231 10.00 -16.32 12.04
CA ALA A 231 9.81 -16.94 13.35
C ALA A 231 9.33 -15.93 14.40
N ASP A 232 8.48 -16.41 15.30
CA ASP A 232 7.89 -15.65 16.41
C ASP A 232 7.12 -14.38 16.02
N SER A 233 6.90 -14.11 14.72
CA SER A 233 6.25 -12.88 14.24
C SER A 233 4.73 -12.90 14.40
N VAL A 234 4.14 -14.07 14.60
CA VAL A 234 2.71 -14.25 14.82
C VAL A 234 2.41 -14.09 16.32
N GLN A 235 2.28 -12.84 16.77
CA GLN A 235 2.36 -12.46 18.18
C GLN A 235 1.46 -11.27 18.56
N THR A 236 1.19 -11.08 19.86
CA THR A 236 0.27 -10.04 20.38
C THR A 236 0.90 -9.12 21.42
N THR A 237 2.20 -9.26 21.70
CA THR A 237 2.88 -8.54 22.78
C THR A 237 3.50 -7.21 22.36
N LEU A 238 4.01 -7.14 21.14
CA LEU A 238 4.44 -5.91 20.49
C LEU A 238 3.72 -5.83 19.15
N VAL A 239 2.80 -4.89 18.98
CA VAL A 239 2.09 -4.72 17.72
C VAL A 239 2.41 -3.33 17.20
N ALA A 240 3.20 -3.27 16.13
CA ALA A 240 3.43 -2.07 15.35
C ALA A 240 2.17 -1.78 14.53
N MET A 241 1.48 -0.70 14.88
CA MET A 241 0.24 -0.33 14.23
C MET A 241 0.53 0.44 12.96
N ASN A 242 -0.33 0.28 11.96
CA ASN A 242 -0.17 1.01 10.72
C ASN A 242 -0.38 2.51 10.96
N ASP A 243 0.58 3.27 10.47
CA ASP A 243 0.56 4.70 10.43
C ASP A 243 0.10 5.19 9.07
N THR A 244 -0.41 6.39 9.09
CA THR A 244 -0.70 7.08 7.85
C THR A 244 -0.35 8.54 8.14
N THR A 245 0.26 9.23 7.17
CA THR A 245 0.24 10.71 7.13
C THR A 245 -0.02 11.24 5.72
N THR A 246 0.01 12.56 5.54
CA THR A 246 -0.10 13.21 4.23
C THR A 246 1.01 14.23 4.11
N LEU A 247 1.64 14.28 2.93
CA LEU A 247 2.83 15.07 2.68
C LEU A 247 2.62 15.91 1.41
N PHE A 248 3.01 17.17 1.46
CA PHE A 248 3.19 17.95 0.23
C PHE A 248 4.46 17.49 -0.48
N PRO A 249 4.53 17.45 -1.81
CA PRO A 249 5.65 16.79 -2.46
C PRO A 249 7.05 17.39 -2.15
N ASP A 250 7.23 18.71 -2.01
CA ASP A 250 8.49 19.28 -1.45
C ASP A 250 8.39 19.65 0.05
N GLY A 251 7.43 19.08 0.75
CA GLY A 251 7.21 19.33 2.18
C GLY A 251 8.07 18.44 3.06
N THR A 252 8.08 18.76 4.36
CA THR A 252 8.50 17.81 5.39
C THR A 252 7.37 17.56 6.39
N ARG A 253 7.38 16.39 7.02
CA ARG A 253 6.38 16.00 8.02
C ARG A 253 7.04 15.20 9.13
N ILE A 254 6.91 15.67 10.37
CA ILE A 254 7.32 14.93 11.56
C ILE A 254 6.17 14.02 12.02
N LEU A 255 6.48 12.77 12.35
CA LEU A 255 5.53 11.76 12.79
C LEU A 255 6.12 10.92 13.93
N ASP A 256 5.32 10.71 14.98
CA ASP A 256 5.62 9.75 16.04
C ASP A 256 4.94 8.41 15.73
N LEU A 257 5.68 7.51 15.08
CA LEU A 257 5.18 6.19 14.69
C LEU A 257 4.87 5.30 15.90
N LEU A 258 5.51 5.53 17.04
CA LEU A 258 5.37 4.66 18.20
C LEU A 258 4.12 5.02 19.05
N SER A 259 3.40 6.08 18.68
CA SER A 259 2.33 6.66 19.48
C SER A 259 1.06 5.81 19.53
N ASN A 260 0.81 5.00 18.49
CA ASN A 260 -0.34 4.09 18.36
C ASN A 260 0.04 2.61 18.59
N ASP A 261 1.32 2.29 18.74
CA ASP A 261 1.82 0.93 18.93
C ASP A 261 1.38 0.30 20.25
N VAL A 262 1.12 -1.01 20.23
CA VAL A 262 0.85 -1.79 21.44
C VAL A 262 2.17 -2.32 21.98
N ASN A 263 2.49 -1.96 23.22
CA ASN A 263 3.68 -2.45 23.91
C ASN A 263 3.35 -3.12 25.25
N ASN A 264 3.23 -4.44 25.22
CA ASN A 264 3.04 -5.29 26.40
C ASN A 264 4.34 -6.00 26.84
N THR A 265 5.49 -5.61 26.28
CA THR A 265 6.79 -6.27 26.52
C THR A 265 7.48 -5.82 27.82
N ALA A 266 6.95 -4.81 28.50
CA ALA A 266 7.56 -4.08 29.63
C ALA A 266 8.87 -3.31 29.29
N GLY A 267 9.35 -3.39 28.06
CA GLY A 267 10.48 -2.59 27.56
C GLY A 267 10.05 -1.26 26.98
N THR A 268 11.03 -0.47 26.54
CA THR A 268 10.82 0.76 25.76
C THR A 268 11.00 0.47 24.27
N LEU A 269 10.15 1.07 23.44
CA LEU A 269 10.21 0.91 21.99
C LEU A 269 11.22 1.88 21.35
N THR A 270 11.91 1.41 20.33
CA THR A 270 12.79 2.20 19.46
C THR A 270 12.69 1.74 18.03
N ILE A 271 12.66 2.67 17.08
CA ILE A 271 12.74 2.37 15.64
C ILE A 271 14.18 1.94 15.31
N THR A 272 14.33 0.81 14.63
CA THR A 272 15.64 0.21 14.27
C THR A 272 15.87 0.15 12.77
N HIS A 273 14.81 0.01 11.97
CA HIS A 273 14.89 -0.05 10.51
C HIS A 273 13.79 0.78 9.85
N ILE A 274 14.10 1.31 8.66
CA ILE A 274 13.11 1.84 7.71
C ILE A 274 13.29 1.05 6.42
N ASN A 275 12.22 0.39 5.97
CA ASN A 275 12.19 -0.35 4.72
C ASN A 275 13.31 -1.40 4.62
N GLY A 276 13.52 -2.14 5.70
CA GLY A 276 14.61 -3.13 5.87
C GLY A 276 16.01 -2.56 6.04
N LYS A 277 16.20 -1.23 5.96
CA LYS A 277 17.51 -0.58 6.12
C LYS A 277 17.69 -0.10 7.55
N ALA A 278 18.79 -0.49 8.19
CA ALA A 278 19.11 -0.09 9.56
C ALA A 278 19.25 1.42 9.67
N VAL A 279 18.66 2.00 10.71
CA VAL A 279 18.70 3.43 11.00
C VAL A 279 18.97 3.66 12.49
N VAL A 280 19.62 4.79 12.79
CA VAL A 280 19.84 5.27 14.16
C VAL A 280 19.45 6.74 14.22
N ALA A 281 19.26 7.29 15.42
CA ALA A 281 18.99 8.72 15.59
C ALA A 281 19.99 9.60 14.83
N GLY A 282 19.48 10.53 14.03
CA GLY A 282 20.21 11.38 13.09
C GLY A 282 20.48 10.74 11.72
N GLY A 283 20.15 9.47 11.53
CA GLY A 283 20.31 8.73 10.28
C GLY A 283 19.14 8.95 9.33
N ILE A 284 19.45 8.94 8.04
CA ILE A 284 18.47 9.15 6.96
C ILE A 284 18.43 7.93 6.04
N VAL A 285 17.22 7.47 5.71
CA VAL A 285 16.97 6.40 4.74
C VAL A 285 16.29 7.00 3.53
N THR A 286 16.85 6.81 2.34
CA THR A 286 16.21 7.16 1.07
C THR A 286 15.43 5.96 0.53
N LEU A 287 14.14 6.19 0.27
CA LEU A 287 13.22 5.24 -0.34
C LEU A 287 13.50 5.09 -1.84
N ASN A 288 12.96 4.06 -2.48
CA ASN A 288 13.17 3.81 -3.92
C ASN A 288 12.53 4.88 -4.80
N SER A 289 11.39 5.43 -4.35
CA SER A 289 10.71 6.57 -4.96
C SER A 289 11.54 7.86 -4.92
N GLY A 290 12.37 8.06 -3.90
CA GLY A 290 13.24 9.22 -3.74
C GLY A 290 13.05 9.98 -2.42
N GLN A 291 11.89 9.82 -1.76
CA GLN A 291 11.65 10.47 -0.46
C GLN A 291 12.65 9.99 0.59
N GLN A 292 12.93 10.85 1.56
CA GLN A 292 13.90 10.58 2.61
C GLN A 292 13.24 10.55 3.99
N ILE A 293 13.62 9.58 4.80
CA ILE A 293 13.10 9.37 6.15
C ILE A 293 14.24 9.55 7.15
N LEU A 294 14.23 10.65 7.89
CA LEU A 294 15.17 10.94 8.96
C LEU A 294 14.62 10.41 10.28
N LEU A 295 15.40 9.64 11.05
CA LEU A 295 15.06 9.31 12.43
C LEU A 295 15.59 10.40 13.37
N ASN A 296 14.72 11.11 14.08
CA ASN A 296 15.09 12.16 15.01
C ASN A 296 15.65 11.62 16.33
N ALA A 297 16.36 12.47 17.08
CA ALA A 297 16.94 12.12 18.37
C ALA A 297 15.89 11.85 19.47
N ASP A 298 14.65 12.32 19.29
CA ASP A 298 13.53 12.09 20.19
C ASP A 298 12.73 10.82 19.86
N GLY A 299 13.11 10.07 18.81
CA GLY A 299 12.44 8.84 18.38
C GLY A 299 11.35 9.04 17.34
N THR A 300 10.97 10.30 17.03
CA THR A 300 10.08 10.59 15.89
C THR A 300 10.81 10.44 14.56
N ILE A 301 10.09 10.31 13.46
CA ILE A 301 10.66 10.43 12.11
C ILE A 301 10.32 11.79 11.49
N GLU A 302 11.18 12.28 10.61
CA GLU A 302 10.87 13.35 9.66
C GLU A 302 10.89 12.77 8.24
N ILE A 303 9.74 12.84 7.59
CA ILE A 303 9.53 12.46 6.20
C ILE A 303 9.80 13.69 5.35
N ILE A 304 10.70 13.58 4.37
CA ILE A 304 11.12 14.65 3.47
C ILE A 304 10.70 14.23 2.06
N GLY A 305 9.81 15.01 1.47
CA GLY A 305 9.37 14.79 0.10
C GLY A 305 10.48 15.12 -0.90
N ASP A 306 10.51 14.39 -2.00
CA ASP A 306 11.44 14.53 -3.13
C ASP A 306 10.89 15.45 -4.24
N GLY A 307 9.64 15.85 -4.09
CA GLY A 307 8.87 16.60 -5.05
C GLY A 307 7.84 15.77 -5.82
N ASP A 308 7.88 14.44 -5.81
CA ASP A 308 6.93 13.71 -6.62
C ASP A 308 5.54 13.61 -5.96
N THR A 309 4.50 13.86 -6.76
CA THR A 309 3.10 13.82 -6.30
C THR A 309 2.60 12.39 -6.41
N GLU A 310 2.79 11.63 -5.33
CA GLU A 310 2.37 10.24 -5.28
C GLU A 310 1.83 9.84 -3.90
N VAL A 311 1.15 8.70 -3.87
CA VAL A 311 0.92 7.96 -2.63
C VAL A 311 2.06 6.97 -2.54
N PHE A 312 2.82 7.01 -1.46
CA PHE A 312 3.91 6.07 -1.24
C PHE A 312 3.79 5.41 0.12
N ASN A 313 4.25 4.17 0.19
CA ASN A 313 4.22 3.34 1.38
C ASN A 313 5.64 2.94 1.75
N PHE A 314 5.92 2.77 3.03
CA PHE A 314 7.17 2.17 3.51
C PHE A 314 6.92 1.41 4.80
N THR A 315 7.84 0.52 5.18
CA THR A 315 7.80 -0.16 6.48
C THR A 315 8.76 0.48 7.48
N TYR A 316 8.44 0.35 8.76
CA TYR A 316 9.39 0.59 9.85
C TYR A 316 9.46 -0.65 10.75
N GLU A 317 10.65 -0.93 11.28
CA GLU A 317 10.83 -1.94 12.32
C GLU A 317 10.96 -1.22 13.67
N VAL A 318 10.18 -1.69 14.63
CA VAL A 318 10.28 -1.31 16.03
C VAL A 318 10.85 -2.47 16.84
N GLN A 319 11.72 -2.15 17.78
CA GLN A 319 12.28 -3.10 18.73
C GLN A 319 11.99 -2.64 20.15
N SER A 320 11.56 -3.57 21.00
CA SER A 320 11.55 -3.38 22.44
C SER A 320 12.92 -3.66 23.05
N SER A 321 13.29 -2.93 24.10
CA SER A 321 14.49 -3.20 24.90
C SER A 321 14.56 -4.62 25.51
N THR A 322 13.46 -5.38 25.47
CA THR A 322 13.40 -6.80 25.87
C THR A 322 13.67 -7.79 24.74
N GLY A 323 13.85 -7.31 23.51
CA GLY A 323 14.31 -8.09 22.34
C GLY A 323 13.24 -8.37 21.29
N GLN A 324 11.95 -8.25 21.61
CA GLN A 324 10.87 -8.41 20.64
C GLN A 324 10.93 -7.32 19.57
N THR A 325 10.63 -7.69 18.33
CA THR A 325 10.56 -6.78 17.19
C THR A 325 9.21 -6.90 16.50
N ASP A 326 8.73 -5.80 15.94
CA ASP A 326 7.61 -5.84 15.02
C ASP A 326 7.78 -4.85 13.87
N ILE A 327 6.99 -5.02 12.80
CA ILE A 327 7.00 -4.16 11.62
C ILE A 327 5.62 -3.56 11.42
N GLY A 328 5.58 -2.25 11.18
CA GLY A 328 4.39 -1.50 10.83
C GLY A 328 4.51 -0.84 9.44
N PHE A 329 3.37 -0.55 8.80
CA PHE A 329 3.34 0.27 7.59
C PHE A 329 3.20 1.76 7.90
N VAL A 330 3.76 2.59 7.04
CA VAL A 330 3.41 4.00 6.94
C VAL A 330 2.92 4.29 5.54
N THR A 331 1.68 4.77 5.44
CA THR A 331 1.10 5.25 4.18
C THR A 331 1.16 6.77 4.13
N VAL A 332 1.79 7.33 3.10
CA VAL A 332 1.88 8.78 2.91
C VAL A 332 1.04 9.19 1.70
N ASN A 333 -0.07 9.88 1.98
CA ASN A 333 -0.95 10.42 0.96
C ASN A 333 -0.44 11.77 0.42
N SER A 334 -0.92 12.14 -0.77
CA SER A 334 -0.65 13.45 -1.39
C SER A 334 -1.95 14.22 -1.63
N VAL A 335 -1.86 15.56 -1.65
CA VAL A 335 -2.99 16.49 -1.55
C VAL A 335 -3.48 16.90 -2.96
N PRO A 336 -4.77 16.73 -3.32
CA PRO A 336 -5.31 17.14 -4.63
C PRO A 336 -5.53 18.67 -4.73
N CYS A 337 -5.22 19.29 -5.88
CA CYS A 337 -5.25 20.75 -6.07
C CYS A 337 -5.70 21.19 -7.47
N PHE A 338 -6.34 22.37 -7.55
CA PHE A 338 -6.64 23.09 -8.80
C PHE A 338 -5.44 23.93 -9.24
N VAL A 339 -5.27 24.20 -10.55
CA VAL A 339 -4.31 25.22 -10.99
C VAL A 339 -4.93 26.62 -10.87
N ALA A 340 -4.17 27.61 -10.40
CA ALA A 340 -4.61 29.00 -10.32
C ALA A 340 -5.09 29.51 -11.69
N GLY A 341 -6.12 30.35 -11.68
CA GLY A 341 -6.84 30.77 -12.87
C GLY A 341 -8.00 29.86 -13.27
N THR A 342 -8.08 28.62 -12.75
CA THR A 342 -9.20 27.71 -13.01
C THR A 342 -10.52 28.35 -12.56
N MET A 343 -11.46 28.49 -13.47
CA MET A 343 -12.74 29.15 -13.23
C MET A 343 -13.71 28.21 -12.52
N ILE A 344 -14.15 28.58 -11.32
CA ILE A 344 -15.11 27.85 -10.50
C ILE A 344 -16.49 28.49 -10.62
N ARG A 345 -17.52 27.67 -10.83
CA ARG A 345 -18.90 28.15 -10.94
C ARG A 345 -19.43 28.65 -9.59
N THR A 346 -19.86 29.90 -9.56
CA THR A 346 -20.60 30.49 -8.42
C THR A 346 -22.00 30.91 -8.86
N PRO A 347 -22.94 31.19 -7.92
CA PRO A 347 -24.27 31.69 -8.27
C PRO A 347 -24.26 33.01 -9.06
N LYS A 348 -23.17 33.79 -8.97
CA LYS A 348 -23.02 35.10 -9.63
C LYS A 348 -22.23 35.01 -10.94
N GLY A 349 -21.89 33.81 -11.39
CA GLY A 349 -21.03 33.57 -12.54
C GLY A 349 -19.75 32.82 -12.14
N GLU A 350 -18.87 32.57 -13.11
CA GLU A 350 -17.64 31.85 -12.84
C GLU A 350 -16.56 32.80 -12.30
N VAL A 351 -15.80 32.35 -11.30
CA VAL A 351 -14.75 33.11 -10.62
C VAL A 351 -13.47 32.27 -10.60
N PRO A 352 -12.27 32.83 -10.90
CA PRO A 352 -11.01 32.09 -10.76
C PRO A 352 -10.84 31.58 -9.33
N VAL A 353 -10.38 30.34 -9.19
CA VAL A 353 -10.23 29.67 -7.88
C VAL A 353 -9.32 30.46 -6.94
N ASP A 354 -8.24 31.06 -7.46
CA ASP A 354 -7.30 31.94 -6.77
C ASP A 354 -7.87 33.34 -6.43
N ARG A 355 -9.14 33.59 -6.70
CA ARG A 355 -9.84 34.82 -6.28
C ARG A 355 -10.98 34.58 -5.31
N LEU A 356 -11.36 33.32 -5.10
CA LEU A 356 -12.35 32.97 -4.09
C LEU A 356 -11.81 33.25 -2.68
N GLN A 357 -12.74 33.59 -1.79
CA GLN A 357 -12.47 33.83 -0.37
C GLN A 357 -13.38 32.95 0.49
N PRO A 358 -12.95 32.58 1.72
CA PRO A 358 -13.84 31.96 2.68
C PRO A 358 -15.14 32.77 2.84
N GLY A 359 -16.28 32.09 2.80
CA GLY A 359 -17.62 32.65 2.78
C GLY A 359 -18.24 32.81 1.39
N ASP A 360 -17.45 32.79 0.31
CA ASP A 360 -17.98 32.84 -1.05
C ASP A 360 -18.82 31.58 -1.36
N LEU A 361 -19.96 31.77 -2.02
CA LEU A 361 -20.82 30.65 -2.42
C LEU A 361 -20.33 30.03 -3.73
N VAL A 362 -20.04 28.74 -3.70
CA VAL A 362 -19.69 27.94 -4.89
C VAL A 362 -20.84 27.01 -5.23
N VAL A 363 -21.18 26.88 -6.51
CA VAL A 363 -22.21 25.94 -6.95
C VAL A 363 -21.65 24.53 -6.89
N THR A 364 -22.29 23.69 -6.08
CA THR A 364 -21.98 22.26 -5.94
C THR A 364 -23.01 21.43 -6.67
N GLN A 365 -22.68 20.17 -6.95
CA GLN A 365 -23.55 19.27 -7.69
C GLN A 365 -24.78 18.82 -6.89
N ASP A 366 -24.60 18.49 -5.60
CA ASP A 366 -25.63 17.82 -4.81
C ASP A 366 -26.37 18.78 -3.87
N ASP A 367 -25.63 19.71 -3.23
CA ASP A 367 -26.16 20.54 -2.14
C ASP A 367 -26.47 21.98 -2.58
N GLY A 368 -26.49 22.26 -3.87
CA GLY A 368 -26.68 23.62 -4.39
C GLY A 368 -25.48 24.53 -4.08
N ALA A 369 -25.72 25.82 -3.81
CA ALA A 369 -24.63 26.75 -3.56
C ALA A 369 -24.14 26.66 -2.10
N GLN A 370 -22.90 26.25 -1.90
CA GLN A 370 -22.30 26.03 -0.58
C GLN A 370 -21.22 27.07 -0.27
N PRO A 371 -21.12 27.54 0.98
CA PRO A 371 -20.10 28.50 1.38
C PRO A 371 -18.73 27.84 1.43
N LEU A 372 -17.76 28.45 0.78
CA LEU A 372 -16.37 28.07 0.90
C LEU A 372 -15.93 28.29 2.34
N ARG A 373 -15.33 27.29 2.97
CA ARG A 373 -14.89 27.36 4.36
C ARG A 373 -13.43 27.71 4.46
N TRP A 374 -12.63 27.23 3.53
CA TRP A 374 -11.21 27.48 3.52
C TRP A 374 -10.63 27.41 2.11
N ILE A 375 -9.53 28.14 1.89
CA ILE A 375 -8.75 28.14 0.65
C ILE A 375 -7.26 28.16 0.94
N GLY A 376 -6.49 27.27 0.30
CA GLY A 376 -5.03 27.20 0.41
C GLY A 376 -4.33 27.31 -0.93
N ARG A 377 -3.07 27.74 -0.95
CA ARG A 377 -2.29 27.96 -2.18
C ARG A 377 -0.84 27.56 -2.02
N ARG A 378 -0.21 27.06 -3.11
CA ARG A 378 1.22 26.73 -3.17
C ARG A 378 1.76 26.90 -4.59
N ARG A 379 3.02 27.29 -4.75
CA ARG A 379 3.71 27.29 -6.05
C ARG A 379 4.77 26.21 -6.11
N VAL A 380 4.85 25.50 -7.23
CA VAL A 380 5.85 24.46 -7.51
C VAL A 380 6.31 24.54 -8.97
N ALA A 381 7.45 23.95 -9.28
CA ALA A 381 7.91 23.80 -10.66
C ALA A 381 7.07 22.72 -11.38
N ALA A 382 6.64 22.97 -12.62
CA ALA A 382 5.83 22.03 -13.38
C ALA A 382 6.70 20.98 -14.10
N VAL A 383 7.27 20.02 -13.38
CA VAL A 383 8.15 18.97 -13.91
C VAL A 383 7.73 17.61 -13.36
N GLY A 384 7.79 16.54 -14.17
CA GLY A 384 7.55 15.19 -13.64
C GLY A 384 6.15 15.05 -13.04
N ASP A 385 6.05 14.56 -11.81
CA ASP A 385 4.76 14.37 -11.13
C ASP A 385 4.14 15.66 -10.58
N PHE A 386 4.82 16.79 -10.71
CA PHE A 386 4.24 18.12 -10.48
C PHE A 386 3.64 18.77 -11.71
N ALA A 387 3.88 18.21 -12.89
CA ALA A 387 3.38 18.78 -14.11
C ALA A 387 1.86 18.63 -14.15
N PRO A 388 1.09 19.72 -14.30
CA PRO A 388 -0.35 19.64 -14.30
C PRO A 388 -0.86 18.77 -15.45
N ILE A 389 -1.96 18.07 -15.20
CA ILE A 389 -2.69 17.33 -16.22
C ILE A 389 -3.66 18.28 -16.89
N ARG A 390 -3.45 18.50 -18.19
CA ARG A 390 -4.38 19.19 -19.07
C ARG A 390 -5.44 18.23 -19.55
N ILE A 391 -6.69 18.58 -19.28
CA ILE A 391 -7.84 17.96 -19.92
C ILE A 391 -8.35 18.95 -20.98
N ALA A 392 -8.36 18.53 -22.24
CA ALA A 392 -8.82 19.34 -23.36
C ALA A 392 -10.33 19.61 -23.24
N SER A 393 -10.78 20.72 -23.83
CA SER A 393 -12.21 21.06 -23.87
C SER A 393 -13.04 19.89 -24.40
N ASP A 394 -14.22 19.73 -23.83
CA ASP A 394 -15.23 18.77 -24.25
C ASP A 394 -14.84 17.28 -24.16
N THR A 395 -13.76 16.93 -23.44
CA THR A 395 -13.28 15.55 -23.30
C THR A 395 -14.24 14.65 -22.51
N PHE A 396 -14.82 15.19 -21.43
CA PHE A 396 -15.73 14.45 -20.53
C PHE A 396 -17.10 15.13 -20.45
N GLY A 397 -17.64 15.51 -21.62
CA GLY A 397 -18.84 16.34 -21.73
C GLY A 397 -18.51 17.82 -21.84
N ARG A 398 -19.52 18.69 -21.86
CA ARG A 398 -19.31 20.11 -22.21
C ARG A 398 -18.54 20.89 -21.14
N HIS A 399 -17.28 21.24 -21.42
CA HIS A 399 -16.42 22.01 -20.52
C HIS A 399 -15.27 22.68 -21.29
N ARG A 400 -14.67 23.73 -20.72
CA ARG A 400 -13.43 24.33 -21.26
C ARG A 400 -12.21 23.51 -20.84
N ALA A 401 -11.12 23.68 -21.56
CA ALA A 401 -9.85 23.09 -21.17
C ALA A 401 -9.43 23.58 -19.78
N LEU A 402 -8.90 22.67 -18.97
CA LEU A 402 -8.48 22.93 -17.60
C LEU A 402 -7.19 22.17 -17.25
N LEU A 403 -6.48 22.69 -16.26
CA LEU A 403 -5.28 22.10 -15.69
C LEU A 403 -5.57 21.71 -14.25
N LEU A 404 -5.25 20.48 -13.88
CA LEU A 404 -5.43 19.94 -12.54
C LEU A 404 -4.11 19.35 -12.03
N SER A 405 -3.94 19.23 -10.71
CA SER A 405 -2.87 18.39 -10.20
C SER A 405 -3.13 16.92 -10.57
N PRO A 406 -2.10 16.08 -10.71
CA PRO A 406 -2.27 14.70 -11.18
C PRO A 406 -3.23 13.84 -10.34
N LEU A 407 -3.32 14.06 -9.03
CA LEU A 407 -4.21 13.32 -8.13
C LEU A 407 -5.61 13.92 -8.00
N HIS A 408 -5.86 15.10 -8.57
CA HIS A 408 -7.17 15.73 -8.52
C HIS A 408 -8.21 14.87 -9.25
N ARG A 409 -9.34 14.56 -8.59
CA ARG A 409 -10.33 13.68 -9.20
C ARG A 409 -11.39 14.41 -10.01
N VAL A 410 -11.67 13.83 -11.17
CA VAL A 410 -12.74 14.23 -12.09
C VAL A 410 -13.93 13.29 -11.89
N LEU A 411 -15.14 13.83 -11.87
CA LEU A 411 -16.35 13.02 -11.84
C LEU A 411 -16.62 12.45 -13.23
N ILE A 412 -16.56 11.14 -13.35
CA ILE A 412 -16.91 10.41 -14.56
C ILE A 412 -18.30 9.79 -14.37
N ARG A 413 -19.17 10.05 -15.35
CA ARG A 413 -20.51 9.46 -15.43
C ARG A 413 -20.52 8.50 -16.61
N ASP A 414 -20.63 7.21 -16.33
CA ASP A 414 -20.62 6.18 -17.37
C ASP A 414 -21.54 5.02 -16.98
N SER A 415 -22.30 4.49 -17.93
CA SER A 415 -23.08 3.25 -17.75
C SER A 415 -22.19 2.06 -17.37
N LEU A 416 -20.95 2.05 -17.84
CA LEU A 416 -19.97 1.03 -17.49
C LEU A 416 -19.53 1.14 -16.03
N ALA A 417 -19.51 2.35 -15.45
CA ALA A 417 -19.24 2.50 -14.02
C ALA A 417 -20.35 1.87 -13.16
N GLU A 418 -21.62 1.98 -13.60
CA GLU A 418 -22.75 1.31 -12.93
C GLU A 418 -22.61 -0.22 -13.00
N LEU A 419 -22.17 -0.74 -14.15
CA LEU A 419 -21.97 -2.17 -14.34
C LEU A 419 -20.79 -2.73 -13.53
N LEU A 420 -19.65 -2.01 -13.51
CA LEU A 420 -18.42 -2.49 -12.89
C LEU A 420 -18.36 -2.22 -11.38
N PHE A 421 -18.93 -1.11 -10.92
CA PHE A 421 -18.74 -0.63 -9.54
C PHE A 421 -20.04 -0.41 -8.76
N GLY A 422 -21.19 -0.66 -9.39
CA GLY A 422 -22.52 -0.43 -8.80
C GLY A 422 -22.91 1.05 -8.69
N GLU A 423 -22.09 1.96 -9.23
CA GLU A 423 -22.24 3.41 -9.08
C GLU A 423 -22.26 4.11 -10.43
N ARG A 424 -23.25 4.98 -10.66
CA ARG A 424 -23.38 5.72 -11.93
C ARG A 424 -22.36 6.84 -12.10
N GLU A 425 -21.80 7.29 -10.99
CA GLU A 425 -20.84 8.39 -10.96
C GLU A 425 -19.67 8.01 -10.06
N VAL A 426 -18.46 8.16 -10.58
CA VAL A 426 -17.22 7.77 -9.90
C VAL A 426 -16.18 8.89 -10.04
N LEU A 427 -15.28 8.99 -9.06
CA LEU A 427 -14.20 9.97 -9.03
C LEU A 427 -12.87 9.32 -9.44
N ILE A 428 -12.26 9.81 -10.52
CA ILE A 428 -11.02 9.27 -11.09
C ILE A 428 -9.93 10.34 -11.08
N ALA A 429 -8.74 9.99 -10.59
CA ALA A 429 -7.59 10.90 -10.58
C ALA A 429 -7.20 11.31 -12.01
N ALA A 430 -6.88 12.58 -12.22
CA ALA A 430 -6.54 13.12 -13.55
C ALA A 430 -5.39 12.37 -14.23
N ARG A 431 -4.39 11.88 -13.48
CA ARG A 431 -3.27 11.08 -14.01
C ARG A 431 -3.73 9.76 -14.62
N ASP A 432 -4.74 9.13 -14.02
CA ASP A 432 -5.27 7.82 -14.46
C ASP A 432 -6.15 7.97 -15.72
N LEU A 433 -6.48 9.21 -16.11
CA LEU A 433 -7.20 9.56 -17.33
C LEU A 433 -6.26 9.92 -18.50
N VAL A 434 -4.94 9.99 -18.28
CA VAL A 434 -3.97 10.38 -19.31
C VAL A 434 -3.99 9.40 -20.47
N ASN A 435 -4.24 9.92 -21.68
CA ASN A 435 -4.36 9.12 -22.90
C ASN A 435 -3.45 9.62 -24.04
N GLY A 436 -2.58 10.59 -23.75
CA GLY A 436 -1.64 11.16 -24.71
C GLY A 436 -2.28 12.04 -25.81
N ARG A 437 -3.60 12.24 -25.79
CA ARG A 437 -4.34 13.04 -26.78
C ARG A 437 -5.15 14.14 -26.12
N SER A 438 -6.32 13.82 -25.59
CA SER A 438 -7.23 14.78 -24.97
C SER A 438 -6.90 15.04 -23.50
N VAL A 439 -6.21 14.10 -22.85
CA VAL A 439 -5.69 14.25 -21.48
C VAL A 439 -4.19 14.04 -21.50
N GLN A 440 -3.43 15.07 -21.12
CA GLN A 440 -1.98 15.13 -21.28
C GLN A 440 -1.31 15.83 -20.10
N ARG A 441 -0.14 15.35 -19.68
CA ARG A 441 0.73 16.04 -18.73
C ARG A 441 1.45 17.20 -19.41
N ILE A 442 1.48 18.37 -18.78
CA ILE A 442 2.09 19.60 -19.32
C ILE A 442 3.27 20.02 -18.47
N GLU A 443 4.48 19.82 -19.00
CA GLU A 443 5.71 20.22 -18.33
C GLU A 443 6.18 21.63 -18.73
N GLY A 444 6.94 22.27 -17.84
CA GLY A 444 7.62 23.53 -18.05
C GLY A 444 7.03 24.71 -17.27
N GLY A 445 7.91 25.52 -16.68
CA GLY A 445 7.54 26.71 -15.91
C GLY A 445 7.21 26.42 -14.44
N GLU A 446 6.50 27.35 -13.81
CA GLU A 446 5.95 27.21 -12.46
C GLU A 446 4.43 27.16 -12.52
N VAL A 447 3.83 26.37 -11.63
CA VAL A 447 2.39 26.23 -11.47
C VAL A 447 2.00 26.60 -10.04
N GLU A 448 0.93 27.40 -9.90
CA GLU A 448 0.32 27.68 -8.60
C GLU A 448 -0.88 26.75 -8.42
N TYR A 449 -0.86 25.95 -7.37
CA TYR A 449 -1.91 25.04 -6.97
C TYR A 449 -2.78 25.64 -5.86
N VAL A 450 -4.10 25.40 -5.93
CA VAL A 450 -5.11 25.98 -5.04
C VAL A 450 -6.04 24.88 -4.52
N HIS A 451 -6.35 24.90 -3.23
CA HIS A 451 -7.25 23.95 -2.57
C HIS A 451 -8.48 24.70 -2.05
N ILE A 452 -9.67 24.09 -2.15
CA ILE A 452 -10.92 24.67 -1.65
C ILE A 452 -11.70 23.65 -0.82
N LEU A 453 -12.15 24.05 0.37
CA LEU A 453 -12.80 23.19 1.35
C LEU A 453 -14.20 23.72 1.72
N PHE A 454 -15.16 22.82 1.95
CA PHE A 454 -16.55 23.11 2.31
C PHE A 454 -16.91 22.44 3.64
N ASP A 455 -18.18 22.48 4.05
CA ASP A 455 -18.68 21.74 5.24
C ASP A 455 -18.74 20.22 5.03
N ARG A 456 -18.80 19.81 3.77
CA ARG A 456 -18.83 18.41 3.33
C ARG A 456 -17.98 18.29 2.08
N HIS A 457 -17.52 17.11 1.74
CA HIS A 457 -16.88 16.87 0.45
C HIS A 457 -17.90 17.12 -0.66
N GLN A 458 -17.61 18.09 -1.51
CA GLN A 458 -18.46 18.52 -2.61
C GLN A 458 -17.85 18.15 -3.95
N VAL A 459 -18.72 17.93 -4.94
CA VAL A 459 -18.35 18.05 -6.36
C VAL A 459 -18.68 19.46 -6.82
N VAL A 460 -17.70 20.16 -7.36
CA VAL A 460 -17.79 21.53 -7.88
C VAL A 460 -17.65 21.54 -9.40
N PHE A 461 -17.98 22.65 -10.05
CA PHE A 461 -17.78 22.80 -11.50
C PHE A 461 -16.57 23.69 -11.78
N SER A 462 -15.45 23.08 -12.18
CA SER A 462 -14.22 23.74 -12.61
C SER A 462 -14.15 23.77 -14.12
N GLU A 463 -14.11 24.96 -14.73
CA GLU A 463 -14.17 25.16 -16.18
C GLU A 463 -15.41 24.50 -16.84
N GLY A 464 -16.45 24.24 -16.03
CA GLY A 464 -17.66 23.53 -16.43
C GLY A 464 -17.60 22.01 -16.25
N LEU A 465 -16.42 21.43 -15.99
CA LEU A 465 -16.24 20.01 -15.69
C LEU A 465 -16.49 19.74 -14.19
N PRO A 466 -17.26 18.71 -13.81
CA PRO A 466 -17.45 18.37 -12.41
C PRO A 466 -16.18 17.70 -11.85
N THR A 467 -15.63 18.29 -10.79
CA THR A 467 -14.40 17.87 -10.11
C THR A 467 -14.59 17.90 -8.61
N GLU A 468 -13.75 17.18 -7.89
CA GLU A 468 -13.85 17.13 -6.44
C GLU A 468 -13.37 18.45 -5.79
N SER A 469 -13.99 18.80 -4.66
CA SER A 469 -13.39 19.75 -3.71
C SER A 469 -12.34 19.03 -2.88
N PHE A 470 -11.66 19.77 -2.01
CA PHE A 470 -10.75 19.13 -1.09
C PHE A 470 -11.52 18.23 -0.11
N LEU A 471 -11.16 16.95 -0.07
CA LEU A 471 -11.60 16.01 0.97
C LEU A 471 -10.50 15.92 2.03
N PRO A 472 -10.71 16.50 3.23
CA PRO A 472 -9.90 16.16 4.38
C PRO A 472 -10.12 14.70 4.71
N GLY A 473 -9.09 13.88 4.45
CA GLY A 473 -8.99 12.56 5.02
C GLY A 473 -8.54 12.65 6.49
N PRO A 474 -8.36 11.49 7.15
CA PRO A 474 -7.84 11.35 8.51
C PRO A 474 -6.55 12.11 8.88
N GLN A 475 -5.96 12.76 7.89
CA GLN A 475 -4.56 13.10 7.79
C GLN A 475 -4.31 14.49 7.22
N THR A 476 -5.38 15.10 6.74
CA THR A 476 -5.32 16.31 5.95
C THR A 476 -5.24 17.55 6.83
N THR A 477 -5.85 17.48 8.02
CA THR A 477 -5.58 18.38 9.16
C THR A 477 -4.17 18.23 9.69
N ARG A 478 -3.38 17.26 9.24
CA ARG A 478 -1.96 17.13 9.58
C ARG A 478 -1.06 17.55 8.41
N SER A 479 -1.58 17.94 7.25
CA SER A 479 -0.73 18.23 6.08
C SER A 479 -0.30 19.69 5.97
N PHE A 480 -1.06 20.61 6.57
CA PHE A 480 -0.76 22.03 6.47
C PHE A 480 0.17 22.52 7.56
N GLU A 481 0.80 23.68 7.35
CA GLU A 481 1.49 24.41 8.41
C GLU A 481 0.57 24.52 9.64
N SER A 482 1.13 24.43 10.85
CA SER A 482 0.36 24.38 12.11
C SER A 482 -0.70 25.48 12.25
N GLU A 483 -0.49 26.63 11.61
CA GLU A 483 -1.39 27.78 11.56
C GLU A 483 -2.64 27.51 10.71
N ILE A 484 -2.50 26.83 9.56
CA ILE A 484 -3.60 26.47 8.66
C ILE A 484 -4.42 25.32 9.24
N VAL A 485 -3.76 24.38 9.92
CA VAL A 485 -4.44 23.30 10.66
C VAL A 485 -5.27 23.88 11.79
N ALA A 486 -4.69 24.77 12.59
CA ALA A 486 -5.40 25.47 13.66
C ALA A 486 -6.58 26.29 13.11
N GLU A 487 -6.43 26.89 11.92
CA GLU A 487 -7.52 27.59 11.23
C GLU A 487 -8.63 26.62 10.80
N ILE A 488 -8.32 25.50 10.14
CA ILE A 488 -9.31 24.49 9.72
C ILE A 488 -10.03 23.87 10.93
N CYS A 489 -9.31 23.50 11.99
CA CYS A 489 -9.91 22.96 13.22
C CYS A 489 -10.68 24.00 14.04
N ALA A 490 -10.34 25.29 13.93
CA ALA A 490 -11.15 26.37 14.51
C ALA A 490 -12.47 26.58 13.74
N LEU A 491 -12.44 26.39 12.41
CA LEU A 491 -13.62 26.47 11.54
C LEU A 491 -14.54 25.24 11.69
N PHE A 492 -13.95 24.08 11.97
CA PHE A 492 -14.65 22.80 12.18
C PHE A 492 -14.20 22.12 13.48
N PRO A 493 -14.77 22.53 14.63
CA PRO A 493 -14.39 21.98 15.93
C PRO A 493 -14.65 20.47 16.07
N GLU A 494 -15.58 19.94 15.28
CA GLU A 494 -15.92 18.52 15.21
C GLU A 494 -14.90 17.67 14.44
N ILE A 495 -14.02 18.27 13.65
CA ILE A 495 -12.93 17.53 12.98
C ILE A 495 -11.89 17.21 14.03
N ASP A 496 -11.73 15.92 14.30
CA ASP A 496 -10.59 15.41 15.04
C ASP A 496 -9.30 15.71 14.24
N PRO A 497 -8.41 16.59 14.73
CA PRO A 497 -7.18 16.93 14.03
C PRO A 497 -6.24 15.72 13.85
N GLU A 498 -6.38 14.68 14.67
CA GLU A 498 -5.54 13.49 14.69
C GLU A 498 -6.02 12.42 13.73
N THR A 499 -7.34 12.23 13.64
CA THR A 499 -7.97 11.13 12.89
C THR A 499 -8.82 11.61 11.72
N GLY A 500 -8.95 12.91 11.49
CA GLY A 500 -9.84 13.57 10.53
C GLY A 500 -11.31 13.14 10.62
N ALA A 501 -11.67 12.36 11.64
CA ALA A 501 -13.03 11.94 11.92
C ALA A 501 -13.87 13.17 12.29
N GLY A 502 -15.14 13.17 11.87
CA GLY A 502 -16.02 14.33 12.05
C GLY A 502 -16.22 15.17 10.79
N TYR A 503 -15.40 14.98 9.74
CA TYR A 503 -15.73 15.47 8.40
C TYR A 503 -16.57 14.45 7.61
N SER A 504 -17.24 14.90 6.55
CA SER A 504 -18.12 14.04 5.76
C SER A 504 -17.34 13.02 4.91
N PRO A 505 -17.93 11.84 4.60
CA PRO A 505 -17.40 10.93 3.58
C PRO A 505 -17.25 11.57 2.21
N ALA A 506 -16.50 10.91 1.32
CA ALA A 506 -16.39 11.35 -0.07
C ALA A 506 -17.77 11.43 -0.75
N ALA A 507 -18.00 12.48 -1.55
CA ALA A 507 -19.27 12.68 -2.27
C ALA A 507 -19.64 11.51 -3.17
N ARG A 508 -18.66 10.81 -3.75
CA ARG A 508 -18.82 9.65 -4.64
C ARG A 508 -17.70 8.65 -4.42
N ARG A 509 -17.88 7.41 -4.91
CA ARG A 509 -16.85 6.37 -4.91
C ARG A 509 -15.62 6.86 -5.68
N MET A 510 -14.48 6.81 -5.03
CA MET A 510 -13.18 7.12 -5.61
C MET A 510 -12.58 5.83 -6.17
N LEU A 511 -12.27 5.80 -7.47
CA LEU A 511 -11.65 4.62 -8.07
C LEU A 511 -10.15 4.57 -7.77
N LYS A 512 -9.63 3.35 -7.56
CA LYS A 512 -8.19 3.06 -7.57
C LYS A 512 -7.67 3.09 -9.01
N SER A 513 -6.36 3.21 -9.20
CA SER A 513 -5.76 3.40 -10.53
C SER A 513 -6.02 2.21 -11.48
N TYR A 514 -6.09 0.97 -10.99
CA TYR A 514 -6.46 -0.19 -11.83
C TYR A 514 -7.96 -0.22 -12.18
N GLU A 515 -8.86 0.13 -11.25
CA GLU A 515 -10.30 0.28 -11.51
C GLU A 515 -10.56 1.36 -12.56
N ALA A 516 -9.84 2.49 -12.46
CA ALA A 516 -9.89 3.57 -13.44
C ALA A 516 -9.39 3.12 -14.81
N ARG A 517 -8.25 2.41 -14.88
CA ARG A 517 -7.72 1.85 -16.13
C ARG A 517 -8.70 0.87 -16.77
N LEU A 518 -9.34 0.00 -15.99
CA LEU A 518 -10.36 -0.92 -16.49
C LEU A 518 -11.54 -0.17 -17.14
N LEU A 519 -12.04 0.87 -16.48
CA LEU A 519 -13.13 1.70 -17.00
C LEU A 519 -12.71 2.45 -18.26
N VAL A 520 -11.52 3.05 -18.29
CA VAL A 520 -11.01 3.82 -19.43
C VAL A 520 -10.71 2.92 -20.63
N ALA A 521 -10.11 1.75 -20.41
CA ALA A 521 -9.78 0.77 -21.45
C ALA A 521 -11.02 0.20 -22.16
N GLN A 522 -12.13 0.07 -21.44
CA GLN A 522 -13.39 -0.47 -21.94
C GLN A 522 -14.38 0.61 -22.43
N GLY A 523 -14.26 1.85 -21.94
CA GLY A 523 -15.31 2.87 -22.05
C GLY A 523 -14.94 4.21 -22.71
N VAL A 524 -13.66 4.55 -22.95
CA VAL A 524 -13.30 5.89 -23.46
C VAL A 524 -12.39 5.81 -24.70
N ALA A 525 -12.83 5.05 -25.69
CA ALA A 525 -12.31 5.11 -27.06
C ALA A 525 -13.46 5.38 -28.06
N ALA A 526 -13.99 6.61 -28.02
CA ALA A 526 -14.66 7.24 -29.16
C ALA A 526 -14.64 8.76 -29.01
#